data_AF-E1QET4-F1
#
_entry.id   AF-E1QET4-F1
#
_cell.length_a   1.000
_cell.length_b   1.000
_cell.length_c   1.000
_cell.angle_alpha   90.00
_cell.angle_beta   90.00
_cell.angle_gamma   90.00
#
_symmetry.space_group_name_H-M   'P 1'
#
loop_
_entity.id
_entity.type
_entity.pdbx_description
1 polymer ?
#
loop_
_entity_poly.entity_id
_entity_poly.type
_entity_poly.pdbx_seq_one_letter_code
_entity_poly.pdbx_strand_id
1 'polypeptide(L)'
;MTLFTKPGCEKCHYITDKFDLPALGIREDILAPDNPEALAHLAWHELVDVAERELPILVLDDMSHISGAIKIKSYLSKQAVGA
;
A
#
# COMPACT_ATOMS: atom_id res chain seq x y z
N MET A 1 -4.39 -7.86 -3.92
CA MET A 1 -3.63 -6.58 -3.82
C MET A 1 -2.98 -6.43 -2.45
N THR A 2 -1.89 -5.67 -2.35
CA THR A 2 -1.18 -5.40 -1.08
C THR A 2 -0.81 -3.93 -0.93
N LEU A 3 -1.14 -3.32 0.20
CA LEU A 3 -0.75 -1.96 0.57
C LEU A 3 0.43 -2.00 1.54
N PHE A 4 1.59 -1.50 1.12
CA PHE A 4 2.74 -1.32 1.98
C PHE A 4 2.68 0.05 2.68
N THR A 5 2.80 0.02 3.99
CA THR A 5 2.81 1.20 4.86
C THR A 5 4.01 1.15 5.81
N LYS A 6 4.15 2.14 6.71
CA LYS A 6 5.13 2.10 7.80
C LYS A 6 4.56 2.74 9.06
N PRO A 7 5.08 2.42 10.26
CA PRO A 7 4.67 3.07 11.49
C PRO A 7 4.82 4.59 11.41
N GLY A 8 3.82 5.32 11.93
CA GLY A 8 3.84 6.79 11.96
C GLY A 8 3.71 7.47 10.59
N CYS A 9 3.31 6.75 9.55
CA CYS A 9 3.10 7.31 8.22
C CYS A 9 1.76 8.05 8.11
N GLU A 10 1.76 9.38 8.32
CA GLU A 10 0.56 10.21 8.16
C GLU A 10 -0.09 10.06 6.78
N LYS A 11 0.73 9.94 5.73
CA LYS A 11 0.24 9.71 4.36
C LYS A 11 -0.52 8.39 4.21
N CYS A 12 -0.11 7.37 4.95
CA CYS A 12 -0.72 6.04 4.93
C CYS A 12 -2.09 6.06 5.62
N HIS A 13 -2.21 6.81 6.72
CA HIS A 13 -3.48 6.98 7.45
C HIS A 13 -4.60 7.56 6.58
N TYR A 14 -4.28 8.44 5.61
CA TYR A 14 -5.29 8.92 4.66
C TYR A 14 -5.93 7.81 3.81
N ILE A 15 -5.28 6.65 3.70
CA ILE A 15 -5.81 5.47 3.02
C ILE A 15 -6.48 4.54 4.02
N THR A 16 -5.75 4.10 5.05
CA THR A 16 -6.23 3.09 6.01
C THR A 16 -7.46 3.55 6.79
N ASP A 17 -7.62 4.86 7.05
CA ASP A 17 -8.75 5.39 7.80
C ASP A 17 -9.99 5.62 6.91
N LYS A 18 -9.81 5.67 5.58
CA LYS A 18 -10.88 6.03 4.62
C LYS A 18 -11.45 4.86 3.87
N PHE A 19 -10.72 3.77 3.74
CA PHE A 19 -11.12 2.59 3.00
C PHE A 19 -11.07 1.37 3.89
N ASP A 20 -12.11 0.54 3.80
CA ASP A 20 -12.09 -0.80 4.37
C ASP A 20 -11.24 -1.69 3.46
N LEU A 21 -9.93 -1.77 3.76
CA LEU A 21 -8.97 -2.54 2.96
C LEU A 21 -9.32 -4.03 2.88
N PRO A 22 -9.69 -4.71 4.00
CA PRO A 22 -10.18 -6.09 3.94
C PRO A 22 -11.39 -6.28 3.02
N ALA A 23 -12.39 -5.39 3.07
CA ALA A 23 -13.57 -5.48 2.20
C ALA A 23 -13.23 -5.32 0.71
N LEU A 24 -12.12 -4.62 0.41
CA LEU A 24 -11.59 -4.47 -0.96
C LEU A 24 -10.61 -5.58 -1.37
N GLY A 25 -10.38 -6.59 -0.52
CA GLY A 25 -9.41 -7.65 -0.78
C GLY A 25 -7.95 -7.17 -0.77
N ILE A 26 -7.68 -6.08 -0.04
CA ILE A 26 -6.35 -5.48 0.10
C ILE A 26 -5.79 -5.87 1.46
N ARG A 27 -4.61 -6.52 1.45
CA ARG A 27 -3.83 -6.77 2.68
C ARG A 27 -2.92 -5.58 2.96
N GLU A 28 -2.85 -5.13 4.20
CA GLU A 28 -1.83 -4.17 4.64
C GLU A 28 -0.58 -4.90 5.15
N ASP A 29 0.58 -4.56 4.60
CA ASP A 29 1.89 -5.02 5.07
C ASP A 29 2.66 -3.81 5.64
N ILE A 30 2.92 -3.82 6.95
CA ILE A 30 3.59 -2.71 7.65
C ILE A 30 5.10 -2.95 7.63
N LEU A 31 5.84 -2.05 6.99
CA LEU A 31 7.30 -2.03 6.95
C LEU A 31 7.85 -1.56 8.31
N ALA A 32 8.22 -2.51 9.15
CA ALA A 32 8.76 -2.26 10.48
C ALA A 32 9.95 -3.20 10.77
N PRO A 33 10.88 -2.82 11.67
CA PRO A 33 12.06 -3.65 11.97
C PRO A 33 11.73 -5.04 12.52
N ASP A 34 10.58 -5.20 13.14
CA ASP A 34 10.03 -6.45 13.69
C ASP A 34 9.22 -7.26 12.67
N ASN A 35 9.05 -6.74 11.43
CA ASN A 35 8.35 -7.41 10.34
C ASN A 35 9.27 -7.58 9.11
N PRO A 36 10.28 -8.48 9.17
CA PRO A 36 11.20 -8.72 8.06
C PRO A 36 10.49 -9.33 6.83
N GLU A 37 9.35 -9.99 7.02
CA GLU A 37 8.56 -10.59 5.95
C GLU A 37 7.94 -9.53 5.03
N ALA A 38 7.43 -8.42 5.58
CA ALA A 38 6.93 -7.30 4.77
C ALA A 38 8.04 -6.66 3.94
N LEU A 39 9.25 -6.52 4.49
CA LEU A 39 10.39 -6.01 3.74
C LEU A 39 10.83 -6.98 2.64
N ALA A 40 10.87 -8.27 2.92
CA ALA A 40 11.18 -9.30 1.91
C ALA A 40 10.16 -9.32 0.77
N HIS A 41 8.87 -9.18 1.10
CA HIS A 41 7.80 -9.09 0.11
C HIS A 41 7.95 -7.84 -0.76
N LEU A 42 8.21 -6.66 -0.17
CA LEU A 42 8.48 -5.44 -0.92
C LEU A 42 9.71 -5.57 -1.83
N ALA A 43 10.78 -6.19 -1.32
CA ALA A 43 12.02 -6.40 -2.06
C ALA A 43 11.83 -7.35 -3.26
N TRP A 44 10.96 -8.35 -3.14
CA TRP A 44 10.58 -9.22 -4.26
C TRP A 44 9.92 -8.44 -5.41
N HIS A 45 9.20 -7.36 -5.10
CA HIS A 45 8.63 -6.44 -6.10
C HIS A 45 9.64 -5.39 -6.62
N GLU A 46 10.90 -5.41 -6.18
CA GLU A 46 11.92 -4.41 -6.52
C GLU A 46 11.55 -2.98 -6.07
N LEU A 47 10.76 -2.84 -5.00
CA LEU A 47 10.19 -1.55 -4.56
C LEU A 47 10.90 -0.91 -3.36
N VAL A 48 12.07 -1.42 -2.96
CA VAL A 48 12.82 -0.88 -1.81
C VAL A 48 13.15 0.61 -2.01
N ASP A 49 13.77 0.95 -3.14
CA ASP A 49 14.13 2.34 -3.48
C ASP A 49 12.91 3.25 -3.61
N VAL A 50 11.76 2.69 -3.99
CA VAL A 50 10.49 3.44 -4.07
C VAL A 50 9.98 3.76 -2.68
N ALA A 51 10.00 2.79 -1.76
CA ALA A 51 9.54 2.98 -0.38
C ALA A 51 10.41 3.95 0.43
N GLU A 52 11.71 4.05 0.10
CA GLU A 52 12.58 5.07 0.68
C GLU A 52 12.17 6.49 0.27
N ARG A 53 11.61 6.66 -0.93
CA ARG A 53 11.22 7.96 -1.49
C ARG A 53 9.77 8.32 -1.18
N GLU A 54 8.86 7.36 -1.27
CA GLU A 54 7.42 7.60 -1.20
C GLU A 54 6.65 6.40 -0.64
N LEU A 55 5.82 6.69 0.37
CA LEU A 55 4.82 5.78 0.92
C LEU A 55 3.46 6.50 1.03
N PRO A 56 2.33 5.77 1.04
CA PRO A 56 2.22 4.31 0.90
C PRO A 56 2.44 3.82 -0.55
N ILE A 57 2.58 2.51 -0.73
CA ILE A 57 2.67 1.84 -2.04
C ILE A 57 1.59 0.75 -2.12
N LEU A 58 0.75 0.78 -3.15
CA LEU A 58 -0.23 -0.26 -3.44
C LEU A 58 0.29 -1.13 -4.60
N VAL A 59 0.47 -2.42 -4.36
CA VAL A 59 0.77 -3.43 -5.39
C VAL A 59 -0.54 -4.09 -5.84
N LEU A 60 -0.75 -4.11 -7.15
CA LEU A 60 -1.92 -4.67 -7.81
C LEU A 60 -1.72 -6.16 -8.15
N ASP A 61 -2.80 -6.83 -8.54
CA ASP A 61 -2.76 -8.28 -8.82
C ASP A 61 -1.97 -8.63 -10.08
N ASP A 62 -1.74 -7.67 -10.98
CA ASP A 62 -0.89 -7.79 -12.16
C ASP A 62 0.59 -7.46 -11.90
N MET A 63 0.97 -7.36 -10.61
CA MET A 63 2.31 -6.99 -10.13
C MET A 63 2.73 -5.54 -10.44
N SER A 64 1.87 -4.73 -11.05
CA SER A 64 2.11 -3.29 -11.13
C SER A 64 1.92 -2.61 -9.78
N HIS A 65 2.41 -1.38 -9.63
CA HIS A 65 2.30 -0.63 -8.37
C HIS A 65 1.84 0.82 -8.58
N ILE A 66 1.25 1.38 -7.52
CA ILE A 66 0.89 2.78 -7.40
C ILE A 66 1.53 3.33 -6.12
N SER A 67 2.41 4.31 -6.23
CA SER A 67 2.99 5.01 -5.08
C SER A 67 2.24 6.32 -4.76
N GLY A 68 2.17 6.64 -3.47
CA GLY A 68 1.68 7.92 -2.97
C GLY A 68 0.16 7.95 -2.69
N ALA A 69 -0.19 8.52 -1.54
CA ALA A 69 -1.55 8.49 -1.01
C ALA A 69 -2.62 9.08 -1.95
N ILE A 70 -2.31 10.16 -2.68
CA ILE A 70 -3.30 10.82 -3.56
C ILE A 70 -3.69 9.89 -4.71
N LYS A 71 -2.70 9.25 -5.35
CA LYS A 71 -2.93 8.35 -6.49
C LYS A 71 -3.66 7.08 -6.04
N ILE A 72 -3.21 6.48 -4.93
CA ILE A 72 -3.85 5.30 -4.34
C ILE A 72 -5.31 5.60 -3.98
N LYS A 73 -5.57 6.72 -3.30
CA LYS A 73 -6.94 7.14 -2.98
C LYS A 73 -7.80 7.26 -4.25
N SER A 74 -7.29 7.93 -5.29
CA SER A 74 -8.04 8.10 -6.54
C SER A 74 -8.36 6.75 -7.21
N TYR A 75 -7.42 5.79 -7.16
CA TYR A 75 -7.62 4.44 -7.66
C TYR A 75 -8.70 3.69 -6.87
N LEU A 76 -8.60 3.65 -5.54
CA LEU A 76 -9.54 2.94 -4.67
C LEU A 76 -10.94 3.53 -4.74
N SER A 77 -11.08 4.86 -4.80
CA SER A 77 -12.38 5.50 -4.97
C SER A 77 -13.09 5.13 -6.28
N LYS A 78 -12.34 4.80 -7.35
CA LYS A 78 -12.94 4.35 -8.61
C LYS A 78 -13.38 2.89 -8.55
N GLN A 79 -12.63 2.03 -7.86
CA GLN A 79 -13.03 0.64 -7.64
C GLN A 79 -14.26 0.52 -6.74
N ALA A 80 -14.32 1.29 -5.64
CA ALA A 80 -15.42 1.23 -4.69
C ALA A 80 -16.77 1.71 -5.25
N VAL A 81 -16.79 2.39 -6.39
CA VAL A 81 -18.02 2.87 -7.07
C VAL A 81 -18.50 1.87 -8.14
N GLY A 82 -17.71 0.83 -8.45
CA GLY A 82 -18.02 -0.17 -9.49
C GLY A 82 -18.38 -1.56 -8.97
N ALA A 83 -18.52 -1.75 -7.65
CA ALA A 83 -18.89 -3.00 -7.00
C ALA A 83 -20.35 -2.99 -6.53
#